data_AF-A0A930QQ04-F1
#
_entry.id   AF-A0A930QQ04-F1
#
_cell.length_a   1.000
_cell.length_b   1.000
_cell.length_c   1.000
_cell.angle_alpha   90.00
_cell.angle_beta   90.00
_cell.angle_gamma   90.00
#
_symmetry.space_group_name_H-M   'P 1'
#
loop_
_entity.id
_entity.type
_entity.pdbx_description
1 polymer ?
#
loop_
_entity_poly.entity_id
_entity_poly.type
_entity_poly.pdbx_seq_one_letter_code
_entity_poly.pdbx_strand_id
1 'polypeptide(L)'
;MEINLAHFNVSIGRQKPENILHSDVPCPFCDTSKLTGIIERDGDIILLKNKYNVIEEADQFVLIEGADCHADIPDYSKEHIRRLISFGMRHWQRMRASGAYDMVLFFKNYGPYSGGT
;
A
#
# COMPACT_ATOMS: atom_id res chain seq x y z
N MET A 1 -5.44 -2.81 -28.22
CA MET A 1 -5.90 -3.90 -27.33
C MET A 1 -5.25 -3.62 -25.99
N GLU A 2 -5.99 -3.03 -25.05
CA GLU A 2 -5.47 -2.80 -23.70
C GLU A 2 -5.39 -4.14 -23.00
N ILE A 3 -4.18 -4.57 -22.69
CA ILE A 3 -3.96 -5.81 -21.95
C ILE A 3 -4.12 -5.47 -20.47
N ASN A 4 -5.29 -5.78 -19.91
CA ASN A 4 -5.53 -5.68 -18.46
C ASN A 4 -5.04 -6.96 -17.76
N LEU A 5 -3.72 -7.14 -17.70
CA LEU A 5 -3.05 -8.33 -17.14
C LEU A 5 -3.39 -8.61 -15.66
N ALA A 6 -3.87 -7.61 -14.92
CA ALA A 6 -4.14 -7.69 -13.50
C ALA A 6 -5.61 -7.42 -13.14
N HIS A 7 -6.53 -7.52 -14.11
CA HIS A 7 -7.97 -7.27 -13.90
C HIS A 7 -8.25 -6.03 -13.03
N PHE A 8 -7.56 -4.93 -13.34
CA PHE A 8 -7.66 -3.70 -12.56
C PHE A 8 -9.02 -3.06 -12.81
N ASN A 9 -9.84 -2.98 -11.76
CA ASN A 9 -11.17 -2.40 -11.85
C ASN A 9 -11.11 -0.89 -11.58
N VAL A 10 -11.01 -0.12 -12.66
CA VAL A 10 -10.93 1.35 -12.64
C VAL A 10 -12.17 2.01 -11.99
N SER A 11 -13.33 1.33 -12.01
CA SER A 11 -14.56 1.86 -11.41
C SER A 11 -14.51 1.86 -9.88
N ILE A 12 -13.84 0.86 -9.27
CA ILE A 12 -13.57 0.81 -7.83
C ILE A 12 -12.51 1.86 -7.46
N GLY A 13 -11.49 2.04 -8.29
CA GLY A 13 -10.47 3.08 -8.12
C GLY A 13 -11.05 4.49 -8.01
N ARG A 14 -12.11 4.80 -8.79
CA ARG A 14 -12.81 6.09 -8.76
C ARG A 14 -13.63 6.36 -7.48
N GLN A 15 -13.94 5.33 -6.69
CA GLN A 15 -14.63 5.50 -5.41
C GLN A 15 -13.66 5.81 -4.25
N LYS A 16 -12.34 5.76 -4.51
CA LYS A 16 -11.35 6.17 -3.52
C LYS A 16 -11.42 7.69 -3.33
N PRO A 17 -11.33 8.19 -2.07
CA PRO A 17 -11.11 9.62 -1.87
C PRO A 17 -9.81 10.02 -2.57
N GLU A 18 -9.89 11.03 -3.43
CA GLU A 18 -8.75 11.60 -4.15
C GLU A 18 -8.22 12.77 -3.31
N ASN A 19 -7.01 12.61 -2.78
CA ASN A 19 -6.39 13.62 -1.91
C ASN A 19 -5.17 14.27 -2.57
N ILE A 20 -4.87 13.93 -3.84
CA ILE A 20 -3.70 14.44 -4.57
C ILE A 20 -4.00 15.81 -5.18
N LEU A 21 -5.24 16.04 -5.66
CA LEU A 21 -5.68 17.33 -6.22
C LEU A 21 -6.56 18.13 -5.23
N HIS A 22 -7.28 17.45 -4.33
CA HIS A 22 -8.13 18.08 -3.32
C HIS A 22 -7.53 18.01 -1.91
N SER A 23 -6.80 19.05 -1.52
CA SER A 23 -6.15 19.21 -0.20
C SER A 23 -7.10 19.27 1.00
N ASP A 24 -8.41 19.36 0.75
CA ASP A 24 -9.44 19.51 1.80
C ASP A 24 -9.78 18.18 2.49
N VAL A 25 -9.28 17.06 1.96
CA VAL A 25 -9.47 15.73 2.56
C VAL A 25 -8.15 15.29 3.23
N PRO A 26 -8.13 15.09 4.56
CA PRO A 26 -6.92 14.66 5.26
C PRO A 26 -6.52 13.24 4.83
N CYS A 27 -5.21 13.00 4.71
CA CYS A 27 -4.66 11.69 4.35
C CYS A 27 -5.18 10.60 5.30
N PRO A 28 -5.86 9.55 4.80
CA PRO A 28 -6.46 8.50 5.64
C PRO A 28 -5.40 7.64 6.35
N PHE A 29 -4.15 7.67 5.91
CA PHE A 29 -3.05 6.92 6.52
C PHE A 29 -2.36 7.67 7.66
N CYS A 30 -2.47 9.00 7.70
CA CYS A 30 -1.91 9.82 8.77
C CYS A 30 -2.67 9.66 10.10
N ASP A 31 -3.99 9.46 10.03
CA ASP A 31 -4.80 9.20 11.23
C ASP A 31 -4.78 7.71 11.59
N THR A 32 -3.66 7.28 12.20
CA THR A 32 -3.43 5.88 12.56
C THR A 32 -4.47 5.30 13.54
N SER A 33 -5.24 6.15 14.22
CA SER A 33 -6.31 5.77 15.15
C SER A 33 -7.56 5.22 14.45
N LYS A 34 -7.78 5.63 13.19
CA LYS A 34 -8.92 5.19 12.37
C LYS A 34 -8.58 4.01 11.45
N LEU A 35 -7.33 3.55 11.46
CA LEU A 35 -6.91 2.40 10.67
C LEU A 35 -7.59 1.13 11.18
N THR A 36 -8.07 0.32 10.24
CA THR A 36 -8.70 -0.98 10.49
C THR A 36 -7.98 -2.06 9.68
N GLY A 37 -8.20 -3.34 10.01
CA GLY A 37 -7.59 -4.44 9.27
C GLY A 37 -6.06 -4.50 9.36
N ILE A 38 -5.49 -4.01 10.46
CA ILE A 38 -4.04 -4.04 10.73
C ILE A 38 -3.59 -5.48 10.91
N ILE A 39 -2.52 -5.85 10.20
CA ILE A 39 -1.92 -7.19 10.24
C ILE A 39 -0.73 -7.19 11.20
N GLU A 40 0.18 -6.22 11.05
CA GLU A 40 1.36 -6.10 11.89
C GLU A 40 1.82 -4.63 11.91
N ARG A 41 2.48 -4.23 13.00
CA ARG A 41 3.10 -2.90 13.17
C ARG A 41 4.55 -3.07 13.63
N ASP A 42 5.44 -2.28 13.05
CA ASP A 42 6.81 -2.07 13.52
C ASP A 42 7.05 -0.57 13.67
N GLY A 43 6.67 -0.03 14.84
CA GLY A 43 6.63 1.40 15.09
C GLY A 43 5.64 2.10 14.15
N ASP A 44 6.18 2.99 13.31
CA ASP A 44 5.49 3.78 12.29
C ASP A 44 5.29 3.04 10.96
N ILE A 45 5.88 1.85 10.79
CA ILE A 45 5.65 0.99 9.61
C ILE A 45 4.46 0.07 9.91
N ILE A 46 3.46 0.07 9.04
CA ILE A 46 2.19 -0.64 9.28
C ILE A 46 1.78 -1.42 8.04
N LEU A 47 1.52 -2.72 8.18
CA LEU A 47 0.84 -3.51 7.15
C LEU A 47 -0.63 -3.68 7.51
N LEU A 48 -1.53 -3.40 6.58
CA LEU A 48 -2.97 -3.56 6.76
C LEU A 48 -3.65 -4.08 5.49
N LYS A 49 -4.83 -4.69 5.65
CA LYS A 49 -5.67 -5.12 4.51
C LYS A 49 -6.31 -3.89 3.86
N ASN A 50 -6.17 -3.77 2.54
CA ASN A 50 -6.74 -2.66 1.79
C ASN A 50 -8.27 -2.74 1.82
N LYS A 51 -8.92 -1.63 2.19
CA LYS A 51 -10.38 -1.51 2.19
C LYS A 51 -10.96 -1.46 0.77
N TYR A 52 -10.20 -0.90 -0.18
CA TYR A 52 -10.65 -0.68 -1.56
C TYR A 52 -9.78 -1.49 -2.51
N ASN A 53 -10.11 -2.77 -2.59
CA ASN A 53 -9.38 -3.70 -3.45
C ASN A 53 -9.72 -3.43 -4.92
N VAL A 54 -8.71 -3.00 -5.68
CA VAL A 54 -8.86 -2.63 -7.10
C VAL A 54 -8.46 -3.75 -8.05
N ILE A 55 -7.85 -4.82 -7.53
CA ILE A 55 -7.47 -6.01 -8.29
C ILE A 55 -8.52 -7.08 -7.99
N GLU A 56 -9.24 -7.50 -9.02
CA GLU A 56 -10.22 -8.58 -8.88
C GLU A 56 -9.52 -9.90 -8.50
N GLU A 57 -10.19 -10.71 -7.69
CA GLU A 57 -9.73 -12.05 -7.27
C GLU A 57 -8.37 -12.11 -6.53
N ALA A 58 -7.83 -10.97 -6.07
CA ALA A 58 -6.62 -10.92 -5.25
C ALA A 58 -6.92 -10.42 -3.84
N ASP A 59 -6.13 -10.77 -2.84
CA ASP A 59 -6.07 -9.96 -1.61
C ASP A 59 -5.11 -8.79 -1.84
N GLN A 60 -5.53 -7.58 -1.47
CA GLN A 60 -4.67 -6.41 -1.52
C GLN A 60 -4.38 -5.88 -0.12
N PHE A 61 -3.11 -5.54 0.10
CA PHE A 61 -2.60 -5.00 1.35
C PHE A 61 -1.91 -3.66 1.09
N VAL A 62 -1.92 -2.79 2.08
CA VAL A 62 -1.21 -1.50 2.06
C VAL A 62 -0.11 -1.54 3.11
N LEU A 63 1.11 -1.18 2.69
CA LEU A 63 2.24 -0.96 3.57
C LEU A 63 2.40 0.55 3.77
N ILE A 64 2.05 1.05 4.95
CA ILE A 64 2.34 2.42 5.35
C ILE A 64 3.82 2.48 5.72
N GLU A 65 4.55 3.36 5.06
CA GLU A 65 6.02 3.39 5.10
C GLU A 65 6.58 4.12 6.31
N GLY A 66 5.85 5.12 6.83
CA GLY A 66 6.24 5.88 8.03
C GLY A 66 5.18 6.90 8.45
N ALA A 67 5.52 7.73 9.42
CA ALA A 67 4.62 8.74 9.97
C ALA A 67 4.60 10.08 9.22
N ASP A 68 5.62 10.36 8.40
CA ASP A 68 5.70 11.59 7.61
C ASP A 68 4.98 11.41 6.26
N CYS A 69 3.92 12.18 6.05
CA CYS A 69 3.11 12.12 4.83
C CYS A 69 3.82 12.69 3.58
N HIS A 70 4.87 13.48 3.77
CA HIS A 70 5.55 14.19 2.70
C HIS A 70 6.91 13.58 2.35
N ALA A 71 7.39 12.62 3.15
CA ALA A 71 8.63 11.90 2.88
C ALA A 71 8.42 10.82 1.82
N ASP A 72 9.44 10.60 0.99
CA ASP A 72 9.53 9.43 0.11
C ASP A 72 10.91 8.76 0.25
N ILE A 73 11.14 7.67 -0.48
CA ILE A 73 12.38 6.87 -0.44
C ILE A 73 13.68 7.71 -0.39
N PRO A 74 13.84 8.81 -1.17
CA PRO A 74 15.04 9.64 -1.10
C PRO A 74 15.29 10.31 0.26
N ASP A 75 14.24 10.58 1.03
CA ASP A 75 14.30 11.26 2.33
C ASP A 75 14.61 10.30 3.49
N TYR A 76 14.48 8.99 3.25
CA TYR A 76 14.61 7.99 4.30
C TYR A 76 16.05 7.84 4.78
N SER A 77 16.21 7.71 6.09
CA SER A 77 17.49 7.24 6.64
C SER A 77 17.78 5.81 6.18
N LYS A 78 19.07 5.44 6.16
CA LYS A 78 19.50 4.09 5.80
C LYS A 78 18.89 3.04 6.72
N GLU A 79 18.72 3.38 7.98
CA GLU A 79 18.12 2.53 9.01
C GLU A 79 16.64 2.32 8.73
N HIS A 80 15.91 3.39 8.40
CA HIS A 80 14.48 3.33 8.12
C HIS A 80 14.17 2.50 6.87
N ILE A 81 14.83 2.77 5.74
CA ILE A 81 14.58 2.01 4.50
C ILE A 81 14.92 0.52 4.66
N ARG A 82 15.98 0.18 5.41
CA ARG A 82 16.32 -1.23 5.69
C ARG A 82 15.25 -1.90 6.54
N ARG A 83 14.73 -1.20 7.56
CA ARG A 83 13.63 -1.70 8.39
C ARG A 83 12.36 -1.91 7.56
N LEU A 84 12.00 -0.93 6.73
CA LEU A 84 10.85 -0.98 5.82
C LEU A 84 10.91 -2.16 4.85
N ILE A 85 12.01 -2.31 4.12
CA ILE A 85 12.18 -3.41 3.17
C ILE A 85 12.22 -4.76 3.90
N SER A 86 12.91 -4.86 5.04
CA SER A 86 12.95 -6.11 5.82
C SER A 86 11.57 -6.51 6.32
N PHE A 87 10.78 -5.54 6.81
CA PHE A 87 9.41 -5.73 7.26
C PHE A 87 8.52 -6.22 6.09
N GLY A 88 8.51 -5.50 4.96
CA GLY A 88 7.73 -5.86 3.79
C GLY A 88 8.10 -7.24 3.22
N MET A 89 9.41 -7.51 3.05
CA MET A 89 9.90 -8.77 2.51
C MET A 89 9.58 -9.97 3.41
N ARG A 90 9.61 -9.80 4.74
CA ARG A 90 9.19 -10.84 5.69
C ARG A 90 7.74 -11.25 5.47
N HIS A 91 6.84 -10.28 5.30
CA HIS A 91 5.42 -10.56 5.03
C HIS A 91 5.21 -11.18 3.65
N TRP A 92 5.86 -10.65 2.62
CA TRP A 92 5.80 -11.23 1.28
C TRP A 92 6.28 -12.69 1.26
N GLN A 93 7.38 -13.01 1.94
CA GLN A 93 7.87 -14.39 2.06
C GLN A 93 6.84 -15.30 2.77
N ARG A 94 6.24 -14.83 3.88
CA ARG A 94 5.19 -15.57 4.60
C ARG A 94 3.97 -15.84 3.70
N MET A 95 3.52 -14.84 2.95
CA MET A 95 2.39 -14.99 2.02
C MET A 95 2.71 -16.01 0.93
N ARG A 96 3.90 -15.94 0.31
CA ARG A 96 4.33 -16.92 -0.69
C ARG A 96 4.44 -18.33 -0.15
N ALA A 97 4.92 -18.50 1.09
CA ALA A 97 5.07 -19.81 1.71
C ALA A 97 3.76 -20.38 2.26
N SER A 98 2.69 -19.58 2.35
CA SER A 98 1.42 -20.00 2.96
C SER A 98 0.63 -21.03 2.13
N GLY A 99 0.89 -21.11 0.83
CA GLY A 99 0.08 -21.91 -0.10
C GLY A 99 -1.30 -21.31 -0.42
N ALA A 100 -1.63 -20.12 0.11
CA ALA A 100 -2.91 -19.46 -0.12
C ALA A 100 -2.98 -18.65 -1.43
N TYR A 101 -1.83 -18.41 -2.08
CA TYR A 101 -1.73 -17.54 -3.24
C TYR A 101 -0.87 -18.19 -4.34
N ASP A 102 -1.36 -18.17 -5.58
CA ASP A 102 -0.59 -18.62 -6.75
C ASP A 102 0.59 -17.68 -7.05
N MET A 103 0.39 -16.39 -6.81
CA MET A 103 1.41 -15.36 -6.99
C MET A 103 1.25 -14.26 -5.93
N VAL A 104 2.37 -13.71 -5.47
CA VAL A 104 2.39 -12.57 -4.55
C VAL A 104 3.27 -11.47 -5.14
N LEU A 105 2.68 -10.31 -5.39
CA LEU A 105 3.37 -9.13 -5.93
C LEU A 105 3.70 -8.16 -4.80
N PHE A 106 4.91 -7.59 -4.84
CA PHE A 106 5.34 -6.53 -3.92
C PHE A 106 5.88 -5.38 -4.76
N PHE A 107 5.18 -4.24 -4.71
CA PHE A 107 5.50 -3.08 -5.53
C PHE A 107 5.12 -1.79 -4.81
N LYS A 108 5.72 -0.68 -5.25
CA LYS A 108 5.41 0.69 -4.83
C LYS A 108 5.10 1.50 -6.08
N ASN A 109 4.01 2.27 -6.03
CA ASN A 109 3.71 3.31 -7.01
C ASN A 109 4.11 4.66 -6.41
N TYR A 110 4.69 5.55 -7.23
CA TYR A 110 5.05 6.90 -6.80
C TYR A 110 4.76 7.93 -7.91
N GLY A 111 4.21 9.08 -7.50
CA GLY A 111 3.87 10.21 -8.36
C GLY A 111 2.40 10.23 -8.83
N PRO A 112 1.89 11.41 -9.21
CA PRO A 112 0.46 11.66 -9.45
C PRO A 112 -0.13 10.87 -10.63
N TYR A 113 0.70 10.42 -11.57
CA TYR A 113 0.27 9.66 -12.75
C TYR A 113 0.55 8.15 -12.65
N SER A 114 0.97 7.67 -11.47
CA SER A 114 1.33 6.26 -11.25
C SER A 114 0.16 5.37 -10.79
N GLY A 115 -1.06 5.93 -10.72
CA GLY A 115 -2.23 5.24 -10.17
C GLY A 115 -2.24 5.13 -8.65
N GLY A 116 -1.32 5.82 -7.95
CA GLY A 116 -1.51 6.18 -6.55
C GLY A 116 -2.59 7.27 -6.44
N THR A 117 -3.46 7.14 -5.45
CA THR A 117 -4.56 8.06 -5.12
C THR A 117 -4.51 8.40 -3.64
#